data_AF-A0A961L1H0-F1
#
_entry.id   AF-A0A961L1H0-F1
#
_cell.length_a   1.000
_cell.length_b   1.000
_cell.length_c   1.000
_cell.angle_alpha   90.00
_cell.angle_beta   90.00
_cell.angle_gamma   90.00
#
_symmetry.space_group_name_H-M   'P 1'
#
loop_
_entity.id
_entity.type
_entity.pdbx_description
1 polymer ?
#
loop_
_entity_poly.entity_id
_entity_poly.type
_entity_poly.pdbx_seq_one_letter_code
_entity_poly.pdbx_strand_id
1 'polypeptide(L)'
;PEGFNYGTADQSNRRPVADWNARGVRRLDGSPLPDHGPAAIITPAGATGPAFAVYGNFFVIKEYNNATSYAMGIGHLGDRIAGGGAFVQSWPRHERELSRTEKIEMQKRLTARGFDPGATDGVVGPDTISAIRAFQSSQGMVPDGFATSALLARLR
;
A
#
# COMPACT_ATOMS: atom_id res chain seq x y z
N PRO A 1 0.29 14.49 2.08
CA PRO A 1 0.89 15.73 2.61
C PRO A 1 2.36 15.47 2.96
N GLU A 2 3.18 16.51 3.06
CA GLU A 2 4.53 16.36 3.61
C GLU A 2 4.46 15.82 5.05
N GLY A 3 5.40 14.94 5.42
CA GLY A 3 5.42 14.31 6.74
C GLY A 3 4.30 13.28 6.98
N PHE A 4 3.60 12.82 5.94
CA PHE A 4 2.59 11.78 6.09
C PHE A 4 3.17 10.49 6.69
N ASN A 5 2.53 9.95 7.73
CA ASN A 5 2.94 8.69 8.35
C ASN A 5 2.48 7.49 7.51
N TYR A 6 3.36 7.00 6.64
CA TYR A 6 3.11 5.84 5.77
C TYR A 6 2.84 4.52 6.52
N GLY A 7 3.23 4.41 7.79
CA GLY A 7 2.84 3.28 8.63
C GLY A 7 1.32 3.19 8.84
N THR A 8 0.60 4.28 8.60
CA THR A 8 -0.88 4.33 8.65
C THR A 8 -1.56 4.08 7.30
N ALA A 9 -0.80 3.94 6.21
CA ALA A 9 -1.32 3.63 4.86
C ALA A 9 -1.65 2.13 4.73
N ASP A 10 -2.55 1.66 5.58
CA ASP A 10 -2.94 0.26 5.66
C ASP A 10 -4.45 0.08 5.46
N GLN A 11 -4.82 -1.01 4.80
CA GLN A 11 -6.22 -1.36 4.51
C GLN A 11 -7.03 -1.65 5.78
N SER A 12 -6.38 -2.11 6.86
CA SER A 12 -7.00 -2.31 8.16
C SER A 12 -7.29 -0.99 8.89
N ASN A 13 -6.54 0.07 8.57
CA ASN A 13 -6.68 1.39 9.19
C ASN A 13 -7.78 2.21 8.50
N ARG A 14 -9.03 1.78 8.67
CA ARG A 14 -10.22 2.51 8.21
C ARG A 14 -10.58 3.59 9.22
N ARG A 15 -10.75 4.82 8.76
CA ARG A 15 -11.09 6.00 9.59
C ARG A 15 -12.20 6.81 8.93
N PRO A 16 -12.98 7.58 9.70
CA PRO A 16 -13.82 8.62 9.13
C PRO A 16 -13.01 9.51 8.17
N VAL A 17 -13.61 9.90 7.04
CA VAL A 17 -12.94 10.75 6.05
C VAL A 17 -12.53 12.10 6.64
N ALA A 18 -13.31 12.61 7.59
CA ALA A 18 -12.99 13.81 8.35
C ALA A 18 -11.60 13.72 9.03
N ASP A 19 -11.23 12.57 9.58
CA ASP A 19 -9.92 12.36 10.21
C ASP A 19 -8.78 12.45 9.19
N TRP A 20 -8.96 11.87 8.01
CA TRP A 20 -7.98 11.95 6.93
C TRP A 20 -7.84 13.37 6.39
N ASN A 21 -8.97 14.08 6.23
CA ASN A 21 -8.98 15.48 5.85
C ASN A 21 -8.30 16.36 6.92
N ALA A 22 -8.52 16.12 8.21
CA ALA A 22 -7.84 16.82 9.30
C ALA A 22 -6.31 16.58 9.28
N ARG A 23 -5.88 15.40 8.84
CA ARG A 23 -4.46 15.04 8.65
C ARG A 23 -3.85 15.56 7.35
N GLY A 24 -4.58 16.37 6.58
CA GLY A 24 -4.09 16.98 5.34
C GLY A 24 -4.07 16.04 4.12
N VAL A 25 -4.74 14.88 4.17
CA VAL A 25 -4.94 14.07 2.96
C VAL A 25 -5.94 14.78 2.06
N ARG A 26 -5.61 14.94 0.78
CA ARG A 26 -6.41 15.67 -0.21
C ARG A 26 -6.44 14.88 -1.52
N ARG A 27 -7.43 15.20 -2.36
CA ARG A 27 -7.41 14.82 -3.77
C ARG A 27 -6.28 15.57 -4.49
N LEU A 28 -5.96 15.14 -5.70
CA LEU A 28 -4.90 15.74 -6.52
C LEU A 28 -5.18 17.20 -6.91
N ASP A 29 -6.46 17.59 -6.96
CA ASP A 29 -6.91 18.98 -7.18
C ASP A 29 -6.83 19.85 -5.91
N GLY A 30 -6.30 19.32 -4.79
CA GLY A 30 -6.17 20.02 -3.51
C GLY A 30 -7.43 20.04 -2.65
N SER A 31 -8.57 19.59 -3.19
CA SER A 31 -9.84 19.57 -2.46
C SER A 31 -9.92 18.41 -1.44
N PRO A 32 -10.85 18.47 -0.46
CA PRO A 32 -11.03 17.40 0.50
C PRO A 32 -11.46 16.09 -0.15
N LEU A 33 -11.11 14.98 0.52
CA LEU A 33 -11.68 13.68 0.20
C LEU A 33 -13.21 13.73 0.36
N PRO A 34 -13.99 13.23 -0.62
CA PRO A 34 -15.44 13.17 -0.53
C PRO A 34 -15.87 12.18 0.57
N ASP A 35 -16.96 12.47 1.25
CA ASP A 35 -17.48 11.58 2.29
C ASP A 35 -18.37 10.48 1.69
N HIS A 36 -17.80 9.28 1.59
CA HIS A 36 -18.52 8.05 1.25
C HIS A 36 -18.49 7.04 2.42
N GLY A 37 -18.39 7.54 3.66
CA GLY A 37 -18.16 6.75 4.85
C GLY A 37 -16.66 6.49 5.11
N PRO A 38 -16.32 5.58 6.04
CA PRO A 38 -14.93 5.34 6.42
C PRO A 38 -14.04 4.94 5.23
N ALA A 39 -12.84 5.51 5.19
CA ALA A 39 -11.83 5.25 4.17
C ALA A 39 -10.54 4.72 4.79
N ALA A 40 -9.80 3.91 4.04
CA ALA A 40 -8.40 3.62 4.28
C ALA A 40 -7.55 4.30 3.20
N ILE A 41 -6.31 4.66 3.54
CA ILE A 41 -5.32 5.11 2.57
C ILE A 41 -4.41 3.94 2.23
N ILE A 42 -4.19 3.68 0.93
CA ILE A 42 -3.26 2.66 0.45
C ILE A 42 -2.23 3.26 -0.49
N THR A 43 -1.01 2.72 -0.42
CA THR A 43 0.14 3.09 -1.26
C THR A 43 0.71 1.83 -1.93
N PRO A 44 0.04 1.31 -2.97
CA PRO A 44 0.34 -0.01 -3.55
C PRO A 44 1.75 -0.14 -4.14
N ALA A 45 2.42 0.98 -4.43
CA ALA A 45 3.81 1.01 -4.91
C ALA A 45 4.71 1.86 -4.01
N GLY A 46 4.48 1.81 -2.70
CA GLY A 46 5.28 2.52 -1.71
C GLY A 46 5.08 4.04 -1.72
N ALA A 47 5.94 4.74 -0.99
CA ALA A 47 5.76 6.16 -0.70
C ALA A 47 5.90 7.09 -1.92
N THR A 48 6.62 6.64 -2.95
CA THR A 48 6.89 7.39 -4.18
C THR A 48 5.87 7.12 -5.29
N GLY A 49 4.98 6.14 -5.10
CA GLY A 49 3.91 5.79 -6.02
C GLY A 49 2.60 6.55 -5.78
N PRO A 50 1.56 6.23 -6.55
CA PRO A 50 0.22 6.77 -6.32
C PRO A 50 -0.33 6.31 -4.96
N ALA A 51 -1.09 7.18 -4.31
CA ALA A 51 -1.87 6.90 -3.12
C ALA A 51 -3.36 6.95 -3.44
N PHE A 52 -4.14 6.07 -2.81
CA PHE A 52 -5.58 5.98 -3.02
C PHE A 52 -6.33 6.00 -1.70
N ALA A 53 -7.43 6.75 -1.65
CA ALA A 53 -8.46 6.56 -0.64
C ALA A 53 -9.41 5.45 -1.13
N VAL A 54 -9.52 4.38 -0.35
CA VAL A 54 -10.41 3.25 -0.64
C VAL A 54 -11.55 3.20 0.39
N TYR A 55 -12.77 3.07 -0.11
CA TYR A 55 -14.02 3.12 0.67
C TYR A 55 -14.67 1.74 0.80
N GLY A 56 -15.83 1.66 1.46
CA GLY A 56 -16.57 0.40 1.69
C GLY A 56 -16.69 -0.49 0.45
N ASN A 57 -17.04 0.07 -0.72
CA ASN A 57 -17.18 -0.70 -1.96
C ASN A 57 -15.87 -1.39 -2.41
N PHE A 58 -14.71 -0.82 -2.11
CA PHE A 58 -13.43 -1.48 -2.39
C PHE A 58 -13.31 -2.80 -1.64
N PHE A 59 -13.74 -2.83 -0.37
CA PHE A 59 -13.74 -4.04 0.44
C PHE A 59 -14.81 -5.04 0.00
N VAL A 60 -15.95 -4.56 -0.52
CA VAL A 60 -16.97 -5.43 -1.14
C VAL A 60 -16.40 -6.14 -2.38
N ILE A 61 -15.65 -5.43 -3.25
CA ILE A 61 -15.00 -6.07 -4.41
C ILE A 61 -13.99 -7.14 -3.95
N LYS A 62 -13.31 -6.92 -2.82
CA LYS A 62 -12.34 -7.87 -2.26
C LYS A 62 -12.97 -9.16 -1.74
N GLU A 63 -14.27 -9.19 -1.42
CA GLU A 63 -14.98 -10.43 -1.11
C GLU A 63 -15.05 -11.37 -2.32
N TYR A 64 -15.02 -10.83 -3.54
CA TYR A 64 -14.96 -11.63 -4.78
C TYR A 64 -13.56 -12.19 -5.03
N ASN A 65 -12.53 -11.37 -4.83
CA ASN A 65 -11.13 -11.77 -4.90
C ASN A 65 -10.30 -10.87 -3.97
N ASN A 66 -9.70 -11.48 -2.94
CA ASN A 66 -8.96 -10.78 -1.89
C ASN A 66 -7.55 -10.34 -2.32
N ALA A 67 -7.46 -9.61 -3.44
CA ALA A 67 -6.25 -9.00 -3.95
C ALA A 67 -6.45 -7.50 -4.15
N THR A 68 -5.58 -6.68 -3.56
CA THR A 68 -5.61 -5.22 -3.70
C THR A 68 -5.54 -4.79 -5.17
N SER A 69 -4.65 -5.43 -5.95
CA SER A 69 -4.48 -5.15 -7.38
C SER A 69 -5.74 -5.47 -8.19
N TYR A 70 -6.45 -6.56 -7.86
CA TYR A 70 -7.72 -6.92 -8.48
C TYR A 70 -8.78 -5.86 -8.19
N ALA A 71 -8.98 -5.51 -6.92
CA ALA A 71 -9.99 -4.53 -6.53
C ALA A 71 -9.71 -3.13 -7.11
N MET A 72 -8.44 -2.74 -7.19
CA MET A 72 -8.03 -1.52 -7.89
C MET A 72 -8.31 -1.59 -9.40
N GLY A 73 -8.03 -2.73 -10.03
CA GLY A 73 -8.29 -2.93 -11.46
C GLY A 73 -9.78 -2.84 -11.80
N ILE A 74 -10.65 -3.47 -11.01
CA ILE A 74 -12.10 -3.42 -11.18
C ILE A 74 -12.65 -2.01 -10.93
N GLY A 75 -12.25 -1.39 -9.82
CA GLY A 75 -12.66 -0.01 -9.50
C GLY A 75 -12.25 0.96 -10.60
N HIS A 76 -10.99 0.89 -11.04
CA HIS A 76 -10.48 1.74 -12.10
C HIS A 76 -11.16 1.46 -13.45
N LEU A 77 -11.41 0.20 -13.81
CA LEU A 77 -12.17 -0.13 -15.02
C LEU A 77 -13.57 0.50 -14.99
N GLY A 78 -14.25 0.45 -13.84
CA GLY A 78 -15.54 1.12 -13.63
C GLY A 78 -15.45 2.62 -13.88
N ASP A 79 -14.45 3.29 -13.30
CA ASP A 79 -14.20 4.72 -13.54
C ASP A 79 -13.98 5.01 -15.03
N ARG A 80 -13.18 4.19 -15.72
CA ARG A 80 -12.90 4.35 -17.15
C ARG A 80 -14.14 4.18 -18.02
N ILE A 81 -15.02 3.23 -17.71
CA ILE A 81 -16.30 3.02 -18.40
C ILE A 81 -17.23 4.23 -18.18
N ALA A 82 -17.25 4.81 -16.99
CA ALA A 82 -18.03 5.99 -16.66
C ALA A 82 -17.47 7.31 -17.24
N GLY A 83 -16.39 7.26 -18.03
CA GLY A 83 -15.75 8.43 -18.64
C GLY A 83 -14.68 9.11 -17.75
N GLY A 84 -14.30 8.48 -16.63
CA GLY A 84 -13.23 8.93 -15.74
C GLY A 84 -11.83 8.85 -16.36
N GLY A 85 -10.91 9.65 -15.84
CA GLY A 85 -9.51 9.74 -16.29
C GLY A 85 -8.64 8.52 -15.94
N ALA A 86 -7.40 8.51 -16.45
CA ALA A 86 -6.38 7.55 -16.04
C ALA A 86 -5.79 7.94 -14.68
N PHE A 87 -4.99 7.06 -14.07
CA PHE A 87 -4.17 7.45 -12.93
C PHE A 87 -3.22 8.60 -13.30
N VAL A 88 -3.21 9.65 -12.50
CA VAL A 88 -2.43 10.87 -12.76
C VAL A 88 -0.98 10.71 -12.30
N GLN A 89 -0.78 10.19 -11.08
CA GLN A 89 0.55 9.97 -10.54
C GLN A 89 1.22 8.78 -11.23
N SER A 90 2.47 8.96 -11.65
CA SER A 90 3.25 7.91 -12.28
C SER A 90 3.64 6.83 -11.27
N TRP A 91 3.70 5.58 -11.75
CA TRP A 91 4.19 4.45 -10.97
C TRP A 91 5.73 4.42 -10.97
N PRO A 92 6.38 4.01 -9.86
CA PRO A 92 7.85 3.91 -9.78
C PRO A 92 8.35 2.71 -10.59
N ARG A 93 8.41 2.86 -11.93
CA ARG A 93 8.82 1.79 -12.87
C ARG A 93 10.30 1.41 -12.82
N HIS A 94 11.12 2.20 -12.13
CA HIS A 94 12.53 1.88 -11.90
C HIS A 94 12.70 0.81 -10.81
N GLU A 95 11.68 0.58 -9.98
CA GLU A 95 11.73 -0.52 -9.01
C GLU A 95 11.53 -1.85 -9.72
N ARG A 96 12.51 -2.74 -9.57
CA ARG A 96 12.42 -4.10 -10.09
C ARG A 96 11.54 -4.93 -9.18
N GLU A 97 10.57 -5.64 -9.76
CA GLU A 97 9.79 -6.61 -8.99
C GLU A 97 10.68 -7.75 -8.49
N LEU A 98 10.53 -8.09 -7.20
CA LEU A 98 11.16 -9.28 -6.63
C LEU A 98 10.53 -10.54 -7.25
N SER A 99 11.39 -11.46 -7.70
CA SER A 99 10.95 -12.81 -8.06
C SER A 99 10.36 -13.52 -6.85
N ARG A 100 9.58 -14.59 -7.07
CA ARG A 100 9.02 -15.39 -5.96
C ARG A 100 10.11 -15.91 -5.01
N THR A 101 11.24 -16.34 -5.56
CA THR A 101 12.40 -16.80 -4.77
C THR A 101 12.97 -15.68 -3.91
N GLU A 102 13.08 -14.46 -4.45
CA GLU A 102 13.53 -13.29 -3.69
C GLU A 102 12.52 -12.84 -2.63
N LYS A 103 11.22 -12.95 -2.89
CA LYS A 103 10.17 -12.70 -1.88
C LYS A 103 10.27 -13.70 -0.72
N ILE A 104 10.51 -14.98 -1.00
CA ILE A 104 10.79 -16.01 0.01
C ILE A 104 12.06 -15.70 0.79
N GLU A 105 13.14 -15.31 0.12
CA GLU A 105 14.39 -14.92 0.77
C GLU A 105 14.19 -13.73 1.71
N MET A 106 13.47 -12.70 1.24
CA MET A 106 13.11 -11.53 2.03
C MET A 106 12.35 -11.92 3.30
N GLN A 107 11.30 -12.75 3.18
CA GLN A 107 10.52 -13.25 4.33
C GLN A 107 11.42 -13.97 5.34
N LYS A 108 12.27 -14.91 4.90
CA LYS A 108 13.21 -15.61 5.80
C LYS A 108 14.14 -14.65 6.54
N ARG A 109 14.65 -13.63 5.84
CA ARG A 109 15.58 -12.64 6.41
C ARG A 109 14.90 -11.68 7.36
N LEU A 110 13.63 -11.35 7.13
CA LEU A 110 12.80 -10.59 8.08
C LEU A 110 12.66 -11.38 9.38
N THR A 111 12.25 -12.65 9.30
CA THR A 111 12.13 -13.55 10.46
C THR A 111 13.45 -13.65 11.22
N ALA A 112 14.57 -13.84 10.52
CA ALA A 112 15.90 -13.94 11.13
C ALA A 112 16.33 -12.65 11.87
N ARG A 113 15.77 -11.50 11.50
CA ARG A 113 15.98 -10.21 12.19
C ARG A 113 14.92 -9.89 13.23
N GLY A 114 14.00 -10.80 13.52
CA GLY A 114 12.94 -10.63 14.52
C GLY A 114 11.70 -9.89 14.02
N PHE A 115 11.54 -9.71 12.71
CA PHE A 115 10.33 -9.16 12.10
C PHE A 115 9.51 -10.30 11.51
N ASP A 116 8.35 -10.62 12.08
CA ASP A 116 7.53 -11.77 11.65
C ASP A 116 6.67 -11.43 10.42
N PRO A 117 6.97 -11.99 9.22
CA PRO A 117 6.19 -11.75 8.02
C PRO A 117 5.00 -12.72 7.86
N GLY A 118 4.77 -13.60 8.85
CA GLY A 118 3.87 -14.73 8.75
C GLY A 118 4.49 -15.89 7.95
N ALA A 119 3.70 -16.49 7.06
CA ALA A 119 4.16 -17.61 6.24
C ALA A 119 5.30 -17.18 5.28
N THR A 120 6.28 -18.07 5.10
CA THR A 120 7.35 -17.91 4.10
C THR A 120 6.94 -18.61 2.80
N ASP A 121 6.04 -17.99 2.04
CA ASP A 121 5.39 -18.54 0.85
C ASP A 121 5.67 -17.75 -0.44
N GLY A 122 6.38 -16.61 -0.33
CA GLY A 122 6.64 -15.68 -1.42
C GLY A 122 5.47 -14.77 -1.76
N VAL A 123 4.41 -14.75 -0.95
CA VAL A 123 3.26 -13.86 -1.08
C VAL A 123 3.44 -12.67 -0.16
N VAL A 124 3.42 -11.45 -0.73
CA VAL A 124 3.51 -10.21 0.05
C VAL A 124 2.12 -9.83 0.54
N GLY A 125 1.68 -10.48 1.61
CA GLY A 125 0.42 -10.21 2.30
C GLY A 125 0.52 -9.16 3.41
N PRO A 126 -0.58 -8.90 4.15
CA PRO A 126 -0.61 -7.91 5.24
C PRO A 126 0.47 -8.12 6.32
N ASP A 127 0.74 -9.36 6.70
CA ASP A 127 1.77 -9.69 7.72
C ASP A 127 3.17 -9.38 7.18
N THR A 128 3.46 -9.79 5.94
CA THR A 128 4.73 -9.47 5.29
C THR A 128 4.92 -7.95 5.14
N ILE A 129 3.87 -7.21 4.73
CA ILE A 129 3.91 -5.74 4.64
C ILE A 129 4.19 -5.12 6.02
N SER A 130 3.55 -5.63 7.07
CA SER A 130 3.77 -5.17 8.45
C SER A 130 5.20 -5.42 8.93
N ALA A 131 5.76 -6.60 8.65
CA ALA A 131 7.16 -6.93 8.93
C ALA A 131 8.13 -6.01 8.18
N ILE A 132 7.86 -5.73 6.90
CA ILE A 132 8.66 -4.79 6.10
C ILE A 132 8.64 -3.40 6.73
N ARG A 133 7.46 -2.89 7.13
CA ARG A 133 7.35 -1.58 7.79
C ARG A 133 8.13 -1.52 9.09
N ALA A 134 8.04 -2.57 9.90
CA ALA A 134 8.78 -2.66 11.16
C ALA A 134 10.30 -2.65 10.90
N PHE A 135 10.78 -3.41 9.91
CA PHE A 135 12.18 -3.39 9.51
C PHE A 135 12.60 -2.02 8.97
N GLN A 136 11.84 -1.42 8.06
CA GLN A 136 12.11 -0.08 7.51
C GLN A 136 12.23 0.96 8.63
N SER A 137 11.28 0.96 9.59
CA SER A 137 11.31 1.82 10.76
C SER A 137 12.59 1.63 11.59
N SER A 138 12.99 0.37 11.83
CA SER A 138 14.23 0.05 12.56
C SER A 138 15.51 0.56 11.87
N GLN A 139 15.44 0.80 10.57
CA GLN A 139 16.56 1.30 9.75
C GLN A 139 16.46 2.81 9.47
N GLY A 140 15.53 3.52 10.10
CA GLY A 140 15.30 4.95 9.84
C GLY A 140 14.77 5.25 8.43
N MET A 141 14.20 4.25 7.74
CA MET A 141 13.59 4.39 6.42
C MET A 141 12.11 4.80 6.55
N VAL A 142 11.52 5.27 5.46
CA VAL A 142 10.06 5.47 5.38
C VAL A 142 9.37 4.11 5.49
N PRO A 143 8.48 3.88 6.48
CA PRO A 143 7.82 2.59 6.68
C PRO A 143 6.61 2.46 5.76
N ASP A 144 6.85 2.39 4.44
CA ASP A 144 5.80 2.27 3.43
C ASP A 144 5.35 0.83 3.17
N GLY A 145 6.11 -0.16 3.65
CA GLY A 145 5.81 -1.58 3.51
C GLY A 145 6.06 -2.15 2.11
N PHE A 146 6.74 -1.41 1.24
CA PHE A 146 6.95 -1.82 -0.15
C PHE A 146 8.16 -2.77 -0.29
N ALA A 147 7.91 -3.95 -0.83
CA ALA A 147 8.92 -4.98 -1.05
C ALA A 147 9.81 -4.64 -2.25
N THR A 148 10.94 -3.97 -2.00
CA THR A 148 11.87 -3.54 -3.03
C THR A 148 13.13 -4.40 -3.10
N SER A 149 13.80 -4.36 -4.25
CA SER A 149 15.14 -4.93 -4.43
C SER A 149 16.16 -4.30 -3.47
N ALA A 150 16.05 -2.99 -3.22
CA ALA A 150 16.88 -2.26 -2.27
C ALA A 150 16.65 -2.67 -0.81
N LEU A 151 15.42 -3.03 -0.45
CA LEU A 151 15.08 -3.59 0.86
C LEU A 151 15.72 -4.97 1.04
N LEU A 152 15.58 -5.86 0.05
CA LEU A 152 16.19 -7.18 0.09
C LEU A 152 17.72 -7.09 0.19
N ALA A 153 18.35 -6.14 -0.51
CA ALA A 153 19.79 -5.90 -0.40
C ALA A 153 20.21 -5.48 1.02
N ARG A 154 19.42 -4.67 1.73
CA ARG A 154 19.67 -4.30 3.14
C ARG A 154 19.45 -5.46 4.12
N LEU A 155 18.62 -6.43 3.74
CA LEU A 155 18.40 -7.65 4.50
C LEU A 155 19.52 -8.70 4.25
N ARG A 156 20.39 -8.48 3.27
CA ARG A 156 21.57 -9.32 3.07
C ARG A 156 22.68 -8.94 4.04
#